data_AF-A0A1N6WM58-F1
#
_entry.id   AF-A0A1N6WM58-F1
#
_cell.length_a   1.000
_cell.length_b   1.000
_cell.length_c   1.000
_cell.angle_alpha   90.00
_cell.angle_beta   90.00
_cell.angle_gamma   90.00
#
_symmetry.space_group_name_H-M   'P 1'
#
loop_
_entity.id
_entity.type
_entity.pdbx_description
1 polymer ?
#
loop_
_entity_poly.entity_id
_entity_poly.type
_entity_poly.pdbx_seq_one_letter_code
_entity_poly.pdbx_strand_id
1 'polypeptide(L)'
;MRLIAGLAVLVAGACATACTGTATSGRVPGGGAGTTPGACAVTDKLIPTCGAWWGIAPDVFSGRGPIRAVDMAERRMGRRADIVHVYHRGGELFPTAEEREIAKGPRLLLVNWKPALDHTWAEVARGDVDKRVDRLAEHIRRTFPGRFFLTIHHEPENDVREGGGYSPADYVAMYRHVVTRLRQQGVRNAVTVMTYMGAPNWAAKPWFGRLYPGDDVVDWVAFDPYADDRVRDFAGLVDKTRPDAPGWPGFYRWMQARFPAKPIMVAEWGAFERRGAPGFKRDFFESVQRQIADYPQIKALVYFDSPLAPRGDTRFDTTPGATRAFAQLGRLPRFTSTPVPPS
;
A
#
# COMPACT_ATOMS: atom_id res chain seq x y z
N MET A 1 18.04 -44.11 -31.25
CA MET A 1 17.73 -44.96 -30.08
C MET A 1 16.27 -44.74 -29.69
N ARG A 2 15.40 -45.73 -29.97
CA ARG A 2 14.18 -46.14 -29.26
C ARG A 2 12.98 -45.18 -28.97
N LEU A 3 11.81 -45.59 -29.53
CA LEU A 3 10.40 -45.49 -29.02
C LEU A 3 9.76 -44.08 -28.99
N ILE A 4 8.42 -43.83 -29.01
CA ILE A 4 7.14 -44.59 -29.23
C ILE A 4 6.11 -43.51 -29.73
N ALA A 5 5.24 -43.64 -30.75
CA ALA A 5 4.08 -44.51 -31.07
C ALA A 5 2.73 -44.18 -30.34
N GLY A 6 1.60 -44.16 -31.10
CA GLY A 6 0.19 -44.06 -30.62
C GLY A 6 -0.38 -42.63 -30.52
N LEU A 7 -1.46 -42.14 -31.18
CA LEU A 7 -2.64 -42.66 -31.94
C LEU A 7 -3.96 -42.81 -31.14
N ALA A 8 -4.95 -41.93 -31.43
CA ALA A 8 -6.44 -42.04 -31.34
C ALA A 8 -7.01 -40.60 -31.24
N VAL A 9 -7.79 -40.00 -32.16
CA VAL A 9 -9.02 -40.38 -32.90
C VAL A 9 -10.29 -40.39 -32.04
N LEU A 10 -11.19 -39.42 -32.30
CA LEU A 10 -12.62 -39.68 -32.53
C LEU A 10 -13.34 -38.45 -33.13
N VAL A 11 -13.86 -38.62 -34.35
CA VAL A 11 -14.88 -37.76 -34.97
C VAL A 11 -16.16 -38.59 -35.03
N ALA A 12 -17.29 -37.99 -34.68
CA ALA A 12 -18.62 -38.53 -34.96
C ALA A 12 -19.54 -37.40 -35.41
N GLY A 13 -20.39 -37.66 -36.41
CA GLY A 13 -21.32 -36.69 -36.98
C GLY A 13 -22.63 -37.33 -37.44
N ALA A 14 -23.49 -36.52 -38.05
CA ALA A 14 -24.90 -36.80 -38.42
C ALA A 14 -25.84 -36.96 -37.19
N CYS A 15 -27.04 -36.39 -37.16
CA CYS A 15 -28.05 -36.32 -38.23
C CYS A 15 -28.78 -34.97 -38.29
N ALA A 16 -29.25 -34.62 -39.48
CA ALA A 16 -30.24 -33.55 -39.68
C ALA A 16 -31.64 -34.15 -39.83
N THR A 17 -32.60 -33.64 -39.05
CA THR A 17 -34.04 -33.83 -39.29
C THR A 17 -34.73 -32.48 -39.12
N ALA A 18 -35.27 -31.95 -40.21
CA ALA A 18 -36.08 -30.74 -40.19
C ALA A 18 -37.51 -31.10 -39.75
N CYS A 19 -37.97 -30.46 -38.66
CA CYS A 19 -39.38 -30.41 -38.31
C CYS A 19 -39.85 -28.96 -38.35
N THR A 20 -40.63 -28.61 -39.38
CA THR A 20 -41.35 -27.34 -39.46
C THR A 20 -42.45 -27.33 -38.40
N GLY A 21 -42.32 -26.47 -37.38
CA GLY A 21 -43.33 -26.26 -36.35
C GLY A 21 -43.51 -24.77 -36.08
N THR A 22 -44.65 -24.22 -36.50
CA THR A 22 -45.05 -22.85 -36.17
C THR A 22 -45.29 -22.70 -34.67
N ALA A 23 -44.49 -21.89 -33.98
CA ALA A 23 -44.70 -21.52 -32.59
C ALA A 23 -44.92 -20.01 -32.47
N THR A 24 -46.06 -19.65 -31.89
CA THR A 24 -46.57 -18.31 -31.63
C THR A 24 -45.62 -17.40 -30.85
N SER A 25 -45.76 -16.09 -31.06
CA SER A 25 -44.96 -15.04 -30.40
C SER A 25 -45.18 -14.99 -28.88
N GLY A 26 -44.32 -15.66 -28.12
CA GLY A 26 -44.19 -15.48 -26.67
C GLY A 26 -43.23 -14.34 -26.34
N ARG A 27 -43.74 -13.19 -25.89
CA ARG A 27 -42.94 -12.02 -25.49
C ARG A 27 -42.26 -12.29 -24.14
N VAL A 28 -41.05 -12.84 -24.17
CA VAL A 28 -40.21 -12.96 -22.96
C VAL A 28 -39.85 -11.55 -22.46
N PRO A 29 -40.16 -11.18 -21.20
CA PRO A 29 -39.66 -9.94 -20.64
C PRO A 29 -38.13 -10.02 -20.53
N GLY A 30 -37.44 -9.18 -21.29
CA GLY A 30 -36.00 -9.03 -21.16
C GLY A 30 -35.67 -8.47 -19.79
N GLY A 31 -35.43 -9.36 -18.82
CA GLY A 31 -34.95 -9.06 -17.48
C GLY A 31 -33.51 -8.58 -17.49
N GLY A 32 -33.24 -7.48 -18.22
CA GLY A 32 -32.04 -6.69 -18.08
C GLY A 32 -32.04 -6.06 -16.69
N ALA A 33 -31.60 -6.83 -15.71
CA ALA A 33 -31.28 -6.34 -14.38
C ALA A 33 -30.11 -5.36 -14.51
N GLY A 34 -30.43 -4.11 -14.81
CA GLY A 34 -29.51 -3.00 -14.69
C GLY A 34 -29.10 -2.92 -13.22
N THR A 35 -27.94 -3.48 -12.90
CA THR A 35 -27.29 -3.25 -11.62
C THR A 35 -26.99 -1.76 -11.55
N THR A 36 -27.85 -1.02 -10.84
CA THR A 36 -27.52 0.31 -10.33
C THR A 36 -26.12 0.22 -9.73
N PRO A 37 -25.17 1.09 -10.13
CA PRO A 37 -23.84 1.08 -9.55
C PRO A 37 -23.95 1.15 -8.03
N GLY A 38 -23.53 0.08 -7.35
CA GLY A 38 -23.62 -0.01 -5.90
C GLY A 38 -22.85 1.14 -5.26
N ALA A 39 -23.38 1.69 -4.18
CA ALA A 39 -22.72 2.78 -3.46
C ALA A 39 -21.28 2.38 -3.07
N CYS A 40 -20.34 3.31 -3.25
CA CYS A 40 -18.95 3.09 -2.91
C CYS A 40 -18.80 2.83 -1.41
N ALA A 41 -18.15 1.71 -1.07
CA ALA A 41 -18.13 1.14 0.27
C ALA A 41 -16.71 0.75 0.66
N VAL A 42 -16.52 0.41 1.93
CA VAL A 42 -15.21 0.04 2.50
C VAL A 42 -15.33 -1.31 3.19
N THR A 43 -14.44 -2.25 2.85
CA THR A 43 -14.38 -3.56 3.52
C THR A 43 -13.81 -3.44 4.94
N ASP A 44 -13.93 -4.50 5.75
CA ASP A 44 -13.34 -4.50 7.09
C ASP A 44 -11.81 -4.43 7.11
N LYS A 45 -11.17 -4.69 5.96
CA LYS A 45 -9.74 -4.50 5.73
C LYS A 45 -9.42 -3.13 5.11
N LEU A 46 -10.32 -2.15 5.29
CA LEU A 46 -10.18 -0.77 4.80
C LEU A 46 -10.02 -0.67 3.26
N ILE A 47 -10.42 -1.69 2.50
CA ILE A 47 -10.31 -1.67 1.03
C ILE A 47 -11.52 -0.93 0.46
N PRO A 48 -11.34 0.18 -0.29
CA PRO A 48 -12.45 0.90 -0.88
C PRO A 48 -12.87 0.23 -2.20
N THR A 49 -14.16 -0.06 -2.36
CA THR A 49 -14.70 -0.74 -3.56
C THR A 49 -14.51 0.14 -4.79
N CYS A 50 -14.80 1.44 -4.68
CA CYS A 50 -14.44 2.48 -5.64
C CYS A 50 -13.13 3.18 -5.26
N GLY A 51 -12.37 3.67 -6.24
CA GLY A 51 -11.29 4.61 -5.97
C GLY A 51 -10.12 4.04 -5.16
N ALA A 52 -9.45 4.93 -4.43
CA ALA A 52 -8.28 4.72 -3.58
C ALA A 52 -8.20 5.81 -2.50
N TRP A 53 -7.52 5.56 -1.38
CA TRP A 53 -7.27 6.56 -0.34
C TRP A 53 -6.20 7.57 -0.74
N TRP A 54 -6.31 8.80 -0.23
CA TRP A 54 -5.29 9.84 -0.31
C TRP A 54 -4.70 10.13 1.07
N GLY A 55 -3.39 9.93 1.22
CA GLY A 55 -2.69 10.11 2.48
C GLY A 55 -1.54 11.09 2.44
N ILE A 56 -1.06 11.42 3.64
CA ILE A 56 0.11 12.28 3.85
C ILE A 56 0.95 11.75 5.03
N ALA A 57 2.27 11.74 4.87
CA ALA A 57 3.24 11.73 5.96
C ALA A 57 3.77 13.18 6.08
N PRO A 58 3.21 14.03 6.97
CA PRO A 58 3.44 15.47 6.91
C PRO A 58 4.60 15.91 7.80
N ASP A 59 5.45 16.80 7.25
CA ASP A 59 6.60 17.43 7.90
C ASP A 59 7.55 16.46 8.63
N VAL A 60 7.75 15.26 8.08
CA VAL A 60 8.63 14.23 8.65
C VAL A 60 10.07 14.77 8.78
N PHE A 61 10.79 14.34 9.81
CA PHE A 61 12.13 14.83 10.20
C PHE A 61 12.23 16.30 10.66
N SER A 62 11.16 17.10 10.62
CA SER A 62 11.19 18.50 11.10
C SER A 62 11.20 18.65 12.64
N GLY A 63 10.82 17.60 13.37
CA GLY A 63 10.54 17.67 14.81
C GLY A 63 9.22 18.34 15.18
N ARG A 64 8.36 18.72 14.22
CA ARG A 64 7.04 19.29 14.50
C ARG A 64 6.07 18.24 15.02
N GLY A 65 5.31 18.58 16.07
CA GLY A 65 4.23 17.73 16.59
C GLY A 65 3.14 17.42 15.54
N PRO A 66 2.59 16.19 15.54
CA PRO A 66 1.79 15.66 14.43
C PRO A 66 0.50 16.44 14.17
N ILE A 67 -0.19 16.96 15.20
CA ILE A 67 -1.40 17.78 14.99
C ILE A 67 -1.09 18.99 14.10
N ARG A 68 -0.01 19.72 14.43
CA ARG A 68 0.38 20.92 13.69
C ARG A 68 0.91 20.59 12.30
N ALA A 69 1.59 19.44 12.14
CA ALA A 69 2.07 18.99 10.84
C ALA A 69 0.91 18.66 9.89
N VAL A 70 -0.07 17.87 10.33
CA VAL A 70 -1.30 17.54 9.57
C VAL A 70 -2.07 18.82 9.21
N ASP A 71 -2.35 19.68 10.20
CA ASP A 71 -3.09 20.92 10.02
C ASP A 71 -2.41 21.89 9.02
N MET A 72 -1.06 21.97 9.05
CA MET A 72 -0.31 22.73 8.05
C MET A 72 -0.31 22.08 6.66
N ALA A 73 -0.25 20.75 6.56
CA ALA A 73 -0.32 20.06 5.27
C ALA A 73 -1.70 20.16 4.62
N GLU A 74 -2.77 19.94 5.38
CA GLU A 74 -4.16 20.03 4.88
C GLU A 74 -4.51 21.45 4.41
N ARG A 75 -4.01 22.50 5.08
CA ARG A 75 -4.13 23.88 4.58
C ARG A 75 -3.41 24.09 3.24
N ARG A 76 -2.19 23.58 3.08
CA ARG A 76 -1.39 23.74 1.85
C ARG A 76 -1.95 22.93 0.67
N MET A 77 -2.51 21.74 0.95
CA MET A 77 -3.28 20.96 -0.04
C MET A 77 -4.65 21.58 -0.36
N GLY A 78 -5.26 22.28 0.60
CA GLY A 78 -6.65 22.71 0.54
C GLY A 78 -7.64 21.54 0.53
N ARG A 79 -7.26 20.37 1.05
CA ARG A 79 -8.12 19.22 1.35
C ARG A 79 -7.62 18.48 2.58
N ARG A 80 -8.50 17.73 3.24
CA ARG A 80 -8.11 16.79 4.30
C ARG A 80 -7.49 15.52 3.70
N ALA A 81 -6.59 14.89 4.43
CA ALA A 81 -6.06 13.57 4.09
C ALA A 81 -6.96 12.48 4.70
N ASP A 82 -7.14 11.39 3.95
CA ASP A 82 -7.88 10.20 4.37
C ASP A 82 -7.00 9.29 5.25
N ILE A 83 -5.68 9.28 4.99
CA ILE A 83 -4.66 8.58 5.77
C ILE A 83 -3.64 9.60 6.31
N VAL A 84 -3.32 9.51 7.60
CA VAL A 84 -2.16 10.20 8.20
C VAL A 84 -1.13 9.15 8.61
N HIS A 85 0.10 9.30 8.12
CA HIS A 85 1.17 8.34 8.33
C HIS A 85 2.14 8.80 9.43
N VAL A 86 2.34 7.94 10.42
CA VAL A 86 3.19 8.15 11.60
C VAL A 86 4.13 6.97 11.84
N TYR A 87 5.18 7.20 12.63
CA TYR A 87 6.31 6.29 12.81
C TYR A 87 6.59 6.08 14.29
N HIS A 88 6.73 4.82 14.69
CA HIS A 88 7.09 4.43 16.05
C HIS A 88 8.22 3.40 16.08
N ARG A 89 8.89 3.31 17.23
CA ARG A 89 10.03 2.41 17.42
C ARG A 89 10.13 1.91 18.86
N GLY A 90 10.64 0.70 19.01
CA GLY A 90 10.85 0.09 20.32
C GLY A 90 9.55 0.08 21.14
N GLY A 91 9.65 0.50 22.40
CA GLY A 91 8.56 0.46 23.38
C GLY A 91 7.64 1.69 23.41
N GLU A 92 7.68 2.55 22.39
CA GLU A 92 6.72 3.64 22.23
C GLU A 92 5.28 3.09 22.14
N LEU A 93 4.34 3.70 22.87
CA LEU A 93 2.93 3.30 22.88
C LEU A 93 2.13 4.17 21.90
N PHE A 94 1.40 3.53 20.99
CA PHE A 94 0.63 4.19 19.95
C PHE A 94 -0.77 3.57 19.79
N PRO A 95 -1.78 4.33 19.31
CA PRO A 95 -1.70 5.75 18.98
C PRO A 95 -1.51 6.66 20.19
N THR A 96 -0.67 7.68 20.06
CA THR A 96 -0.45 8.73 21.08
C THR A 96 -1.72 9.56 21.28
N ALA A 97 -1.74 10.42 22.31
CA ALA A 97 -2.89 11.31 22.52
C ALA A 97 -3.17 12.18 21.28
N GLU A 98 -2.13 12.73 20.66
CA GLU A 98 -2.26 13.58 19.47
C GLU A 98 -2.73 12.79 18.23
N GLU A 99 -2.21 11.59 18.00
CA GLU A 99 -2.68 10.72 16.91
C GLU A 99 -4.14 10.30 17.08
N ARG A 100 -4.59 10.06 18.32
CA ARG A 100 -6.01 9.81 18.60
C ARG A 100 -6.86 11.03 18.28
N GLU A 101 -6.44 12.25 18.61
CA GLU A 101 -7.16 13.47 18.20
C GLU A 101 -7.24 13.62 16.68
N ILE A 102 -6.15 13.31 15.95
CA ILE A 102 -6.12 13.31 14.48
C ILE A 102 -7.13 12.32 13.89
N ALA A 103 -7.25 11.14 14.51
CA ALA A 103 -8.08 10.01 14.10
C ALA A 103 -9.53 10.00 14.65
N LYS A 104 -9.93 10.98 15.48
CA LYS A 104 -11.34 11.18 15.89
C LYS A 104 -12.27 11.57 14.73
N GLY A 105 -11.71 12.05 13.63
CA GLY A 105 -12.45 12.39 12.41
C GLY A 105 -12.44 11.25 11.38
N PRO A 106 -12.83 11.53 10.12
CA PRO A 106 -12.73 10.60 9.01
C PRO A 106 -11.26 10.48 8.53
N ARG A 107 -10.37 10.00 9.41
CA ARG A 107 -8.95 9.78 9.10
C ARG A 107 -8.48 8.45 9.68
N LEU A 108 -7.80 7.67 8.83
CA LEU A 108 -7.12 6.45 9.20
C LEU A 108 -5.68 6.78 9.58
N LEU A 109 -5.14 6.13 10.60
CA LEU A 109 -3.69 6.15 10.83
C LEU A 109 -3.04 5.08 9.95
N LEU A 110 -1.90 5.40 9.35
CA LEU A 110 -0.92 4.41 8.90
C LEU A 110 0.25 4.47 9.88
N VAL A 111 0.56 3.36 10.53
CA VAL A 111 1.58 3.29 11.57
C VAL A 111 2.72 2.38 11.10
N ASN A 112 3.88 2.96 10.84
CA ASN A 112 5.12 2.21 10.63
C ASN A 112 5.80 1.98 12.00
N TRP A 113 5.81 0.75 12.51
CA TRP A 113 6.44 0.42 13.80
C TRP A 113 7.64 -0.53 13.64
N LYS A 114 8.83 -0.14 14.11
CA LYS A 114 9.97 -1.07 14.29
C LYS A 114 9.96 -1.60 15.74
N PRO A 115 9.55 -2.87 16.01
CA PRO A 115 9.27 -3.35 17.38
C PRO A 115 10.49 -3.36 18.32
N ALA A 116 11.68 -3.47 17.75
CA ALA A 116 12.95 -3.39 18.46
C ALA A 116 13.99 -2.66 17.62
N LEU A 117 14.87 -1.94 18.33
CA LEU A 117 16.15 -1.43 17.82
C LEU A 117 17.34 -2.07 18.58
N ASP A 118 17.00 -2.78 19.66
CA ASP A 118 17.85 -3.39 20.66
C ASP A 118 17.90 -4.93 20.54
N HIS A 119 17.15 -5.51 19.59
CA HIS A 119 17.05 -6.94 19.33
C HIS A 119 17.00 -7.20 17.82
N THR A 120 17.58 -8.33 17.40
CA THR A 120 17.48 -8.94 16.07
C THR A 120 16.04 -9.36 15.74
N TRP A 121 15.72 -9.57 14.46
CA TRP A 121 14.43 -10.14 14.09
C TRP A 121 14.25 -11.54 14.70
N ALA A 122 15.31 -12.36 14.75
CA ALA A 122 15.27 -13.67 15.39
C ALA A 122 14.92 -13.60 16.90
N GLU A 123 15.48 -12.65 17.64
CA GLU A 123 15.16 -12.41 19.06
C GLU A 123 13.70 -11.96 19.24
N VAL A 124 13.23 -11.02 18.41
CA VAL A 124 11.81 -10.61 18.44
C VAL A 124 10.89 -11.78 18.09
N ALA A 125 11.26 -12.63 17.13
CA ALA A 125 10.49 -13.82 16.73
C ALA A 125 10.43 -14.93 17.79
N ARG A 126 11.41 -15.01 18.70
CA ARG A 126 11.38 -15.89 19.87
C ARG A 126 10.56 -15.34 21.04
N GLY A 127 10.15 -14.07 20.96
CA GLY A 127 9.39 -13.38 22.00
C GLY A 127 10.22 -12.62 23.02
N ASP A 128 11.50 -12.35 22.74
CA ASP A 128 12.42 -11.70 23.70
C ASP A 128 11.95 -10.28 24.09
N VAL A 129 11.10 -9.65 23.24
CA VAL A 129 10.45 -8.34 23.51
C VAL A 129 8.94 -8.45 23.81
N ASP A 130 8.38 -9.62 24.09
CA ASP A 130 6.92 -9.82 24.13
C ASP A 130 6.16 -8.93 25.12
N LYS A 131 6.76 -8.63 26.27
CA LYS A 131 6.19 -7.67 27.25
C LYS A 131 5.97 -6.27 26.68
N ARG A 132 6.72 -5.90 25.62
CA ARG A 132 6.57 -4.64 24.86
C ARG A 132 5.32 -4.68 23.98
N VAL A 133 5.15 -5.79 23.26
CA VAL A 133 3.99 -6.05 22.39
C VAL A 133 2.71 -6.12 23.21
N ASP A 134 2.73 -6.76 24.38
CA ASP A 134 1.58 -6.88 25.27
C ASP A 134 1.11 -5.51 25.82
N ARG A 135 2.03 -4.65 26.27
CA ARG A 135 1.70 -3.29 26.72
C ARG A 135 1.11 -2.44 25.60
N LEU A 136 1.65 -2.56 24.38
CA LEU A 136 1.09 -1.89 23.21
C LEU A 136 -0.33 -2.40 22.90
N ALA A 137 -0.55 -3.71 22.95
CA ALA A 137 -1.87 -4.30 22.72
C ALA A 137 -2.91 -3.84 23.75
N GLU A 138 -2.53 -3.77 25.03
CA GLU A 138 -3.39 -3.22 26.08
C GLU A 138 -3.73 -1.74 25.83
N HIS A 139 -2.71 -0.92 25.51
CA HIS A 139 -2.87 0.49 25.20
C HIS A 139 -3.82 0.73 24.01
N ILE A 140 -3.65 -0.01 22.90
CA ILE A 140 -4.55 0.06 21.73
C ILE A 140 -5.98 -0.29 22.14
N ARG A 141 -6.20 -1.45 22.79
CA ARG A 141 -7.54 -1.87 23.22
C ARG A 141 -8.23 -0.88 24.15
N ARG A 142 -7.48 -0.22 25.02
CA ARG A 142 -8.02 0.73 26.02
C ARG A 142 -8.28 2.12 25.45
N THR A 143 -7.56 2.54 24.43
CA THR A 143 -7.56 3.95 24.00
C THR A 143 -8.00 4.18 22.56
N PHE A 144 -7.97 3.16 21.70
CA PHE A 144 -8.21 3.32 20.27
C PHE A 144 -8.97 2.14 19.64
N PRO A 145 -10.32 2.21 19.58
CA PRO A 145 -11.14 1.17 18.95
C PRO A 145 -11.15 1.26 17.42
N GLY A 146 -10.91 2.46 16.87
CA GLY A 146 -10.98 2.74 15.43
C GLY A 146 -9.98 1.93 14.60
N ARG A 147 -10.31 1.70 13.33
CA ARG A 147 -9.45 0.92 12.42
C ARG A 147 -8.27 1.75 11.92
N PHE A 148 -7.11 1.11 11.83
CA PHE A 148 -5.88 1.73 11.34
C PHE A 148 -5.01 0.73 10.58
N PHE A 149 -4.12 1.22 9.75
CA PHE A 149 -3.10 0.42 9.08
C PHE A 149 -1.85 0.29 9.97
N LEU A 150 -1.28 -0.90 10.05
CA LEU A 150 -0.07 -1.18 10.83
C LEU A 150 0.95 -1.96 10.00
N THR A 151 2.11 -1.36 9.77
CA THR A 151 3.29 -2.00 9.18
C THR A 151 4.25 -2.41 10.30
N ILE A 152 4.60 -3.69 10.36
CA ILE A 152 5.68 -4.17 11.22
C ILE A 152 6.99 -4.13 10.44
N HIS A 153 7.92 -3.28 10.90
CA HIS A 153 9.28 -3.12 10.38
C HIS A 153 9.31 -2.96 8.84
N HIS A 154 8.79 -1.82 8.38
CA HIS A 154 8.85 -1.35 6.98
C HIS A 154 10.27 -1.37 6.40
N GLU A 155 10.35 -1.50 5.07
CA GLU A 155 11.59 -1.57 4.28
C GLU A 155 12.65 -2.54 4.84
N PRO A 156 12.30 -3.81 5.13
CA PRO A 156 13.26 -4.76 5.68
C PRO A 156 14.47 -4.99 4.78
N GLU A 157 14.37 -4.72 3.48
CA GLU A 157 15.46 -4.88 2.52
C GLU A 157 16.75 -4.14 2.92
N ASN A 158 16.64 -3.03 3.65
CA ASN A 158 17.79 -2.28 4.17
C ASN A 158 18.55 -3.02 5.28
N ASP A 159 17.87 -3.90 6.02
CA ASP A 159 18.38 -4.55 7.23
C ASP A 159 18.80 -6.02 6.97
N VAL A 160 18.37 -6.63 5.84
CA VAL A 160 18.66 -8.04 5.48
C VAL A 160 20.15 -8.32 5.40
N ARG A 161 20.61 -9.29 6.19
CA ARG A 161 21.96 -9.86 6.13
C ARG A 161 21.94 -11.33 6.50
N GLU A 162 22.78 -12.12 5.84
CA GLU A 162 22.92 -13.55 6.15
C GLU A 162 23.70 -13.71 7.47
N GLY A 163 23.13 -14.47 8.41
CA GLY A 163 23.64 -14.59 9.78
C GLY A 163 23.23 -13.43 10.71
N GLY A 164 23.40 -13.65 12.02
CA GLY A 164 23.14 -12.62 13.03
C GLY A 164 21.66 -12.24 13.24
N GLY A 165 20.71 -13.10 12.86
CA GLY A 165 19.28 -12.94 13.16
C GLY A 165 18.52 -11.90 12.31
N TYR A 166 19.05 -11.56 11.13
CA TYR A 166 18.45 -10.64 10.16
C TYR A 166 18.29 -11.27 8.75
N SER A 167 18.10 -12.59 8.69
CA SER A 167 17.77 -13.26 7.43
C SER A 167 16.33 -12.95 7.00
N PRO A 168 15.96 -13.19 5.73
CA PRO A 168 14.56 -13.06 5.28
C PRO A 168 13.60 -13.97 6.07
N ALA A 169 14.07 -15.13 6.54
CA ALA A 169 13.28 -16.03 7.36
C ALA A 169 13.06 -15.46 8.76
N ASP A 170 14.07 -14.80 9.35
CA ASP A 170 13.94 -14.11 10.63
C ASP A 170 12.95 -12.94 10.53
N TYR A 171 12.97 -12.18 9.44
CA TYR A 171 11.97 -11.13 9.17
C TYR A 171 10.55 -11.69 9.15
N VAL A 172 10.33 -12.76 8.36
CA VAL A 172 9.02 -13.41 8.25
C VAL A 172 8.56 -13.93 9.62
N ALA A 173 9.45 -14.58 10.38
CA ALA A 173 9.13 -15.08 11.72
C ALA A 173 8.77 -13.93 12.68
N MET A 174 9.55 -12.84 12.68
CA MET A 174 9.33 -11.64 13.49
C MET A 174 7.98 -10.98 13.18
N TYR A 175 7.68 -10.75 11.91
CA TYR A 175 6.42 -10.14 11.47
C TYR A 175 5.24 -11.02 11.89
N ARG A 176 5.30 -12.33 11.61
CA ARG A 176 4.26 -13.30 11.96
C ARG A 176 4.02 -13.35 13.46
N HIS A 177 5.09 -13.39 14.26
CA HIS A 177 5.03 -13.45 15.72
C HIS A 177 4.34 -12.21 16.30
N VAL A 178 4.81 -11.01 15.93
CA VAL A 178 4.25 -9.73 16.43
C VAL A 178 2.77 -9.58 16.06
N VAL A 179 2.40 -9.84 14.80
CA VAL A 179 0.99 -9.76 14.36
C VAL A 179 0.12 -10.78 15.07
N THR A 180 0.60 -12.03 15.21
CA THR A 180 -0.15 -13.09 15.90
C THR A 180 -0.35 -12.74 17.38
N ARG A 181 0.69 -12.23 18.06
CA ARG A 181 0.62 -11.84 19.46
C ARG A 181 -0.32 -10.66 19.69
N LEU A 182 -0.26 -9.61 18.87
CA LEU A 182 -1.22 -8.49 18.93
C LEU A 182 -2.68 -8.98 18.81
N ARG A 183 -2.94 -9.90 17.87
CA ARG A 183 -4.27 -10.49 17.65
C ARG A 183 -4.72 -11.38 18.81
N GLN A 184 -3.82 -12.17 19.40
CA GLN A 184 -4.07 -12.97 20.61
C GLN A 184 -4.40 -12.09 21.82
N GLN A 185 -3.68 -10.97 21.98
CA GLN A 185 -3.97 -9.93 22.97
C GLN A 185 -5.20 -9.07 22.65
N GLY A 186 -5.99 -9.43 21.63
CA GLY A 186 -7.28 -8.83 21.31
C GLY A 186 -7.24 -7.56 20.44
N VAL A 187 -6.09 -7.20 19.85
CA VAL A 187 -6.05 -6.14 18.82
C VAL A 187 -6.66 -6.69 17.53
N ARG A 188 -7.88 -6.26 17.21
CA ARG A 188 -8.65 -6.71 16.03
C ARG A 188 -8.90 -5.60 15.00
N ASN A 189 -8.62 -4.35 15.36
CA ASN A 189 -8.80 -3.14 14.56
C ASN A 189 -7.57 -2.75 13.72
N ALA A 190 -6.43 -3.40 13.92
CA ALA A 190 -5.23 -3.22 13.09
C ALA A 190 -5.36 -3.99 11.75
N VAL A 191 -5.32 -3.26 10.64
CA VAL A 191 -5.19 -3.79 9.28
C VAL A 191 -3.70 -3.87 8.95
N THR A 192 -3.20 -5.09 8.78
CA THR A 192 -1.76 -5.36 8.72
C THR A 192 -1.17 -5.17 7.32
N VAL A 193 -0.08 -4.42 7.21
CA VAL A 193 0.56 -4.03 5.93
C VAL A 193 1.98 -4.60 5.84
N MET A 194 2.35 -5.16 4.70
CA MET A 194 3.73 -5.54 4.37
C MET A 194 4.30 -4.52 3.39
N THR A 195 5.25 -3.69 3.84
CA THR A 195 5.77 -2.56 3.06
C THR A 195 7.22 -2.78 2.62
N TYR A 196 7.41 -2.84 1.31
CA TYR A 196 8.71 -2.94 0.63
C TYR A 196 9.29 -1.55 0.32
N MET A 197 10.60 -1.44 0.12
CA MET A 197 11.28 -0.17 -0.19
C MET A 197 11.00 0.39 -1.61
N GLY A 198 10.25 -0.32 -2.46
CA GLY A 198 9.98 0.14 -3.84
C GLY A 198 11.24 0.29 -4.72
N ALA A 199 12.37 -0.28 -4.30
CA ALA A 199 13.70 -0.02 -4.84
C ALA A 199 14.25 -1.24 -5.60
N PRO A 200 14.37 -1.17 -6.96
CA PRO A 200 14.71 -2.35 -7.75
C PRO A 200 16.10 -2.97 -7.51
N ASN A 201 17.04 -2.27 -6.85
CA ASN A 201 18.32 -2.86 -6.42
C ASN A 201 18.16 -3.97 -5.38
N TRP A 202 17.12 -3.89 -4.55
CA TRP A 202 16.76 -4.96 -3.62
C TRP A 202 15.88 -6.01 -4.29
N ALA A 203 14.96 -5.59 -5.16
CA ALA A 203 14.11 -6.51 -5.94
C ALA A 203 14.89 -7.56 -6.75
N ALA A 204 16.08 -7.19 -7.25
CA ALA A 204 16.97 -8.09 -7.98
C ALA A 204 17.74 -9.09 -7.07
N LYS A 205 17.60 -9.05 -5.74
CA LYS A 205 18.26 -9.98 -4.82
C LYS A 205 17.52 -11.33 -4.78
N PRO A 206 18.24 -12.47 -4.76
CA PRO A 206 17.61 -13.80 -4.76
C PRO A 206 16.78 -14.08 -3.49
N TRP A 207 16.93 -13.27 -2.44
CA TRP A 207 16.15 -13.35 -1.21
C TRP A 207 14.88 -12.50 -1.20
N PHE A 208 14.71 -11.56 -2.13
CA PHE A 208 13.64 -10.55 -2.08
C PHE A 208 12.24 -11.15 -1.95
N GLY A 209 11.93 -12.15 -2.80
CA GLY A 209 10.64 -12.85 -2.75
C GLY A 209 10.40 -13.67 -1.47
N ARG A 210 11.42 -13.89 -0.63
CA ARG A 210 11.32 -14.64 0.64
C ARG A 210 10.94 -13.76 1.84
N LEU A 211 10.88 -12.43 1.68
CA LEU A 211 10.48 -11.51 2.75
C LEU A 211 8.98 -11.52 3.05
N TYR A 212 8.15 -12.16 2.24
CA TYR A 212 6.70 -12.08 2.39
C TYR A 212 6.16 -12.91 3.58
N PRO A 213 5.54 -12.31 4.61
CA PRO A 213 5.18 -13.02 5.84
C PRO A 213 4.05 -14.04 5.74
N GLY A 214 3.24 -14.01 4.69
CA GLY A 214 2.10 -14.91 4.47
C GLY A 214 0.74 -14.21 4.46
N ASP A 215 -0.20 -14.77 3.70
CA ASP A 215 -1.49 -14.14 3.40
C ASP A 215 -2.42 -14.00 4.61
N ASP A 216 -2.20 -14.80 5.65
CA ASP A 216 -2.97 -14.86 6.90
C ASP A 216 -2.60 -13.74 7.89
N VAL A 217 -1.36 -13.24 7.84
CA VAL A 217 -0.86 -12.15 8.71
C VAL A 217 -0.73 -10.80 8.02
N VAL A 218 -0.92 -10.74 6.69
CA VAL A 218 -0.84 -9.51 5.90
C VAL A 218 -2.16 -9.24 5.18
N ASP A 219 -2.79 -8.10 5.45
CA ASP A 219 -4.02 -7.68 4.77
C ASP A 219 -3.72 -6.88 3.48
N TRP A 220 -2.69 -6.03 3.50
CA TRP A 220 -2.26 -5.18 2.37
C TRP A 220 -0.79 -5.41 2.04
N VAL A 221 -0.44 -5.29 0.76
CA VAL A 221 0.96 -5.15 0.34
C VAL A 221 1.20 -3.70 -0.06
N ALA A 222 2.38 -3.19 0.28
CA ALA A 222 2.71 -1.79 0.06
C ALA A 222 4.16 -1.61 -0.38
N PHE A 223 4.48 -0.42 -0.88
CA PHE A 223 5.83 -0.05 -1.24
C PHE A 223 6.06 1.46 -1.22
N ASP A 224 7.33 1.85 -1.03
CA ASP A 224 7.75 3.22 -0.69
C ASP A 224 8.63 3.89 -1.78
N PRO A 225 8.16 4.04 -3.03
CA PRO A 225 8.96 4.54 -4.14
C PRO A 225 9.13 6.07 -4.14
N TYR A 226 10.35 6.54 -4.36
CA TYR A 226 10.65 7.96 -4.56
C TYR A 226 11.13 8.30 -5.99
N ALA A 227 10.80 9.50 -6.46
CA ALA A 227 11.13 10.03 -7.79
C ALA A 227 12.43 10.86 -7.79
N ASP A 228 13.56 10.17 -7.70
CA ASP A 228 14.89 10.75 -7.99
C ASP A 228 15.10 11.02 -9.49
N ASP A 229 16.21 11.65 -9.86
CA ASP A 229 16.51 12.17 -11.20
C ASP A 229 16.35 11.17 -12.37
N ARG A 230 16.29 9.87 -12.08
CA ARG A 230 16.06 8.81 -13.08
C ARG A 230 14.58 8.62 -13.41
N VAL A 231 13.70 9.00 -12.49
CA VAL A 231 12.24 8.92 -12.64
C VAL A 231 11.72 10.17 -13.36
N ARG A 232 10.83 9.95 -14.34
CA ARG A 232 10.25 11.00 -15.20
C ARG A 232 8.76 11.21 -14.96
N ASP A 233 8.02 10.14 -14.70
CA ASP A 233 6.57 10.13 -14.55
C ASP A 233 6.12 9.07 -13.53
N PHE A 234 4.81 9.02 -13.25
CA PHE A 234 4.24 8.10 -12.27
C PHE A 234 4.45 6.63 -12.66
N ALA A 235 4.34 6.28 -13.95
CA ALA A 235 4.63 4.94 -14.44
C ALA A 235 6.07 4.51 -14.10
N GLY A 236 7.07 5.37 -14.36
CA GLY A 236 8.46 5.14 -13.96
C GLY A 236 8.71 5.17 -12.44
N LEU A 237 7.77 5.68 -11.65
CA LEU A 237 7.80 5.58 -10.18
C LEU A 237 7.33 4.21 -9.71
N VAL A 238 6.09 3.83 -10.04
CA VAL A 238 5.41 2.67 -9.46
C VAL A 238 5.76 1.35 -10.15
N ASP A 239 6.15 1.38 -11.42
CA ASP A 239 6.40 0.19 -12.23
C ASP A 239 7.87 0.11 -12.67
N LYS A 240 8.74 0.64 -11.81
CA LYS A 240 10.17 0.85 -12.07
C LYS A 240 10.90 -0.44 -12.46
N THR A 241 11.42 -0.47 -13.69
CA THR A 241 12.22 -1.57 -14.26
C THR A 241 13.73 -1.34 -14.05
N ARG A 242 14.57 -2.27 -14.53
CA ARG A 242 16.03 -2.16 -14.53
C ARG A 242 16.64 -2.68 -15.85
N PRO A 243 17.50 -1.91 -16.54
CA PRO A 243 18.21 -2.40 -17.71
C PRO A 243 19.15 -3.58 -17.42
N ASP A 244 19.74 -3.63 -16.23
CA ASP A 244 20.67 -4.67 -15.79
C ASP A 244 20.00 -5.87 -15.10
N ALA A 245 18.66 -5.88 -15.01
CA ALA A 245 17.87 -7.03 -14.56
C ALA A 245 16.70 -7.27 -15.52
N PRO A 246 16.94 -7.75 -16.76
CA PRO A 246 15.91 -7.84 -17.81
C PRO A 246 14.75 -8.79 -17.48
N GLY A 247 14.92 -9.70 -16.51
CA GLY A 247 13.83 -10.54 -15.98
C GLY A 247 12.94 -9.86 -14.94
N TRP A 248 13.21 -8.61 -14.56
CA TRP A 248 12.39 -7.86 -13.60
C TRP A 248 11.25 -7.11 -14.32
N PRO A 249 9.97 -7.47 -14.10
CA PRO A 249 8.85 -7.00 -14.93
C PRO A 249 8.38 -5.55 -14.66
N GLY A 250 8.98 -4.89 -13.67
CA GLY A 250 8.47 -3.66 -13.05
C GLY A 250 7.86 -3.94 -11.68
N PHE A 251 7.97 -2.98 -10.75
CA PHE A 251 7.60 -3.19 -9.35
C PHE A 251 6.10 -3.46 -9.16
N TYR A 252 5.24 -2.63 -9.75
CA TYR A 252 3.80 -2.87 -9.77
C TYR A 252 3.44 -4.19 -10.45
N ARG A 253 3.98 -4.52 -11.63
CA ARG A 253 3.70 -5.80 -12.30
C ARG A 253 4.12 -7.00 -11.45
N TRP A 254 5.26 -6.93 -10.76
CA TRP A 254 5.68 -7.97 -9.83
C TRP A 254 4.70 -8.11 -8.66
N MET A 255 4.28 -7.00 -8.03
CA MET A 255 3.29 -7.05 -6.95
C MET A 255 1.94 -7.61 -7.41
N GLN A 256 1.48 -7.23 -8.61
CA GLN A 256 0.24 -7.74 -9.20
C GLN A 256 0.30 -9.25 -9.44
N ALA A 257 1.38 -9.75 -10.02
CA ALA A 257 1.58 -11.18 -10.27
C ALA A 257 1.75 -11.98 -8.97
N ARG A 258 2.44 -11.42 -7.97
CA ARG A 258 2.74 -12.10 -6.71
C ARG A 258 1.60 -12.06 -5.69
N PHE A 259 0.75 -11.02 -5.74
CA PHE A 259 -0.31 -10.76 -4.76
C PHE A 259 -1.65 -10.37 -5.43
N PRO A 260 -2.18 -11.15 -6.38
CA PRO A 260 -3.33 -10.74 -7.22
C PRO A 260 -4.61 -10.45 -6.43
N ALA A 261 -4.78 -11.05 -5.25
CA ALA A 261 -5.93 -10.86 -4.38
C ALA A 261 -5.78 -9.72 -3.35
N LYS A 262 -4.60 -9.09 -3.24
CA LYS A 262 -4.33 -8.08 -2.20
C LYS A 262 -4.32 -6.66 -2.78
N PRO A 263 -4.87 -5.67 -2.07
CA PRO A 263 -4.75 -4.27 -2.46
C PRO A 263 -3.30 -3.81 -2.34
N ILE A 264 -2.89 -2.90 -3.23
CA ILE A 264 -1.58 -2.26 -3.20
C ILE A 264 -1.72 -0.86 -2.58
N MET A 265 -0.85 -0.53 -1.64
CA MET A 265 -0.68 0.83 -1.12
C MET A 265 0.69 1.38 -1.55
N VAL A 266 0.72 2.60 -2.07
CA VAL A 266 1.96 3.37 -2.17
C VAL A 266 2.07 4.10 -0.83
N ALA A 267 2.75 3.48 0.14
CA ALA A 267 2.70 3.83 1.57
C ALA A 267 3.59 5.04 1.90
N GLU A 268 4.65 5.23 1.12
CA GLU A 268 5.33 6.51 0.98
C GLU A 268 5.58 6.77 -0.52
N TRP A 269 5.34 7.99 -0.98
CA TRP A 269 5.95 8.45 -2.23
C TRP A 269 6.28 9.93 -2.16
N GLY A 270 7.42 10.30 -2.73
CA GLY A 270 7.86 11.69 -2.82
C GLY A 270 8.54 11.97 -4.14
N ALA A 271 8.32 13.17 -4.67
CA ALA A 271 9.20 13.72 -5.70
C ALA A 271 10.27 14.58 -5.02
N PHE A 272 11.54 14.44 -5.40
CA PHE A 272 12.58 15.33 -4.89
C PHE A 272 12.59 16.66 -5.65
N GLU A 273 12.96 17.74 -4.96
CA GLU A 273 13.29 19.01 -5.61
C GLU A 273 14.46 18.87 -6.57
N ARG A 274 14.31 19.47 -7.76
CA ARG A 274 15.35 19.49 -8.80
C ARG A 274 15.67 20.93 -9.17
N ARG A 275 16.74 21.47 -8.60
CA ARG A 275 17.19 22.86 -8.86
C ARG A 275 17.38 23.16 -10.35
N GLY A 276 17.87 22.19 -11.13
CA GLY A 276 18.04 22.29 -12.58
C GLY A 276 16.78 21.99 -13.41
N ALA A 277 15.65 21.63 -12.79
CA ALA A 277 14.40 21.30 -13.46
C ALA A 277 13.18 21.69 -12.62
N PRO A 278 12.95 22.99 -12.33
CA PRO A 278 11.89 23.45 -11.42
C PRO A 278 10.46 23.14 -11.89
N GLY A 279 10.26 22.84 -13.18
CA GLY A 279 8.98 22.34 -13.71
C GLY A 279 8.67 20.89 -13.32
N PHE A 280 9.67 20.10 -12.91
CA PHE A 280 9.54 18.64 -12.78
C PHE A 280 8.40 18.21 -11.85
N LYS A 281 8.26 18.78 -10.65
CA LYS A 281 7.19 18.36 -9.72
C LYS A 281 5.79 18.59 -10.27
N ARG A 282 5.55 19.70 -10.97
CA ARG A 282 4.28 19.96 -11.67
C ARG A 282 4.02 18.83 -12.67
N ASP A 283 4.95 18.64 -13.60
CA ASP A 283 4.81 17.68 -14.70
C ASP A 283 4.63 16.24 -14.18
N PHE A 284 5.32 15.93 -13.09
CA PHE A 284 5.23 14.67 -12.37
C PHE A 284 3.85 14.46 -11.75
N PHE A 285 3.32 15.41 -10.97
CA PHE A 285 1.97 15.29 -10.37
C PHE A 285 0.86 15.23 -11.43
N GLU A 286 1.00 15.99 -12.52
CA GLU A 286 0.10 15.87 -13.68
C GLU A 286 0.22 14.49 -14.36
N SER A 287 1.40 13.86 -14.34
CA SER A 287 1.55 12.48 -14.84
C SER A 287 0.84 11.47 -13.94
N VAL A 288 0.86 11.64 -12.61
CA VAL A 288 0.06 10.81 -11.68
C VAL A 288 -1.42 10.92 -12.05
N GLN A 289 -1.92 12.13 -12.27
CA GLN A 289 -3.31 12.37 -12.66
C GLN A 289 -3.70 11.65 -13.95
N ARG A 290 -2.81 11.60 -14.95
CA ARG A 290 -3.04 10.90 -16.22
C ARG A 290 -2.94 9.37 -16.10
N GLN A 291 -1.96 8.87 -15.34
CA GLN A 291 -1.56 7.46 -15.35
C GLN A 291 -2.16 6.61 -14.23
N ILE A 292 -2.68 7.19 -13.13
CA ILE A 292 -3.16 6.41 -11.98
C ILE A 292 -4.31 5.43 -12.32
N ALA A 293 -5.08 5.71 -13.39
CA ALA A 293 -6.11 4.81 -13.89
C ALA A 293 -5.56 3.44 -14.31
N ASP A 294 -4.36 3.40 -14.89
CA ASP A 294 -3.69 2.20 -15.41
C ASP A 294 -3.22 1.25 -14.29
N TYR A 295 -3.25 1.72 -13.04
CA TYR A 295 -2.84 0.99 -11.84
C TYR A 295 -4.03 0.72 -10.90
N PRO A 296 -5.06 -0.05 -11.31
CA PRO A 296 -6.32 -0.21 -10.58
C PRO A 296 -6.17 -0.94 -9.22
N GLN A 297 -5.11 -1.75 -9.04
CA GLN A 297 -4.83 -2.43 -7.78
C GLN A 297 -4.25 -1.48 -6.71
N ILE A 298 -3.76 -0.29 -7.10
CA ILE A 298 -3.35 0.74 -6.14
C ILE A 298 -4.59 1.37 -5.50
N LYS A 299 -4.80 1.04 -4.23
CA LYS A 299 -5.95 1.43 -3.39
C LYS A 299 -5.61 2.46 -2.32
N ALA A 300 -4.36 2.92 -2.24
CA ALA A 300 -3.95 4.09 -1.47
C ALA A 300 -2.68 4.75 -2.06
N LEU A 301 -2.62 6.08 -2.05
CA LEU A 301 -1.40 6.87 -2.30
C LEU A 301 -1.16 7.77 -1.09
N VAL A 302 -0.02 7.60 -0.41
CA VAL A 302 0.33 8.35 0.81
C VAL A 302 1.61 9.16 0.54
N TYR A 303 1.48 10.48 0.39
CA TYR A 303 2.60 11.32 -0.03
C TYR A 303 3.53 11.68 1.14
N PHE A 304 4.84 11.58 0.94
CA PHE A 304 5.85 11.92 1.93
C PHE A 304 6.30 13.39 1.77
N ASP A 305 5.79 14.25 2.63
CA ASP A 305 6.01 15.71 2.60
C ASP A 305 7.02 16.11 3.66
N SER A 306 8.29 16.31 3.26
CA SER A 306 9.36 16.68 4.19
C SER A 306 10.37 17.64 3.55
N PRO A 307 10.73 18.75 4.23
CA PRO A 307 11.85 19.59 3.81
C PRO A 307 13.23 18.94 4.04
N LEU A 308 13.30 17.85 4.82
CA LEU A 308 14.52 17.28 5.39
C LEU A 308 14.64 15.76 5.14
N ALA A 309 13.98 15.23 4.10
CA ALA A 309 14.15 13.81 3.75
C ALA A 309 15.62 13.53 3.35
N PRO A 310 16.15 12.31 3.58
CA PRO A 310 17.59 12.03 3.47
C PRO A 310 18.25 12.33 2.11
N ARG A 311 17.46 12.40 1.03
CA ARG A 311 17.92 12.70 -0.34
C ARG A 311 17.50 14.08 -0.86
N GLY A 312 16.87 14.91 -0.03
CA GLY A 312 16.46 16.27 -0.37
C GLY A 312 14.97 16.57 -0.12
N ASP A 313 14.56 17.78 -0.48
CA ASP A 313 13.22 18.32 -0.20
C ASP A 313 12.11 17.63 -1.01
N THR A 314 11.21 16.94 -0.31
CA THR A 314 10.05 16.26 -0.91
C THR A 314 8.75 17.04 -0.78
N ARG A 315 8.72 18.25 -0.21
CA ARG A 315 7.47 19.03 -0.08
C ARG A 315 6.77 19.22 -1.42
N PHE A 316 5.45 19.07 -1.44
CA PHE A 316 4.68 19.09 -2.70
C PHE A 316 4.47 20.50 -3.29
N ASP A 317 4.72 21.55 -2.51
CA ASP A 317 4.34 22.95 -2.78
C ASP A 317 5.53 23.91 -2.90
N THR A 318 6.72 23.37 -3.16
CA THR A 318 7.98 24.09 -3.41
C THR A 318 7.94 25.09 -4.56
N THR A 319 7.04 24.91 -5.53
CA THR A 319 6.73 25.89 -6.57
C THR A 319 5.22 26.05 -6.73
N PRO A 320 4.71 27.24 -7.11
CA PRO A 320 3.27 27.45 -7.32
C PRO A 320 2.64 26.51 -8.36
N GLY A 321 3.43 26.00 -9.31
CA GLY A 321 3.01 24.98 -10.26
C GLY A 321 2.80 23.61 -9.60
N ALA A 322 3.77 23.18 -8.79
CA ALA A 322 3.69 21.94 -8.02
C ALA A 322 2.53 21.97 -7.01
N THR A 323 2.35 23.08 -6.27
CA THR A 323 1.21 23.27 -5.35
C THR A 323 -0.14 23.05 -6.04
N ARG A 324 -0.35 23.68 -7.21
CA ARG A 324 -1.61 23.54 -7.96
C ARG A 324 -1.82 22.13 -8.49
N ALA A 325 -0.80 21.53 -9.10
CA ALA A 325 -0.88 20.18 -9.66
C ALA A 325 -1.17 19.13 -8.57
N PHE A 326 -0.47 19.20 -7.43
CA PHE A 326 -0.71 18.30 -6.30
C PHE A 326 -2.12 18.47 -5.70
N ALA A 327 -2.57 19.71 -5.56
CA ALA A 327 -3.91 20.01 -5.04
C ALA A 327 -5.03 19.58 -6.02
N GLN A 328 -4.80 19.62 -7.33
CA GLN A 328 -5.72 19.08 -8.34
C GLN A 328 -5.72 17.54 -8.33
N LEU A 329 -4.54 16.91 -8.30
CA LEU A 329 -4.36 15.47 -8.17
C LEU A 329 -5.13 14.91 -6.95
N GLY A 330 -4.99 15.55 -5.79
CA GLY A 330 -5.71 15.17 -4.59
C GLY A 330 -7.25 15.33 -4.68
N ARG A 331 -7.79 16.08 -5.65
CA ARG A 331 -9.25 16.26 -5.82
C ARG A 331 -9.88 15.36 -6.89
N LEU A 332 -9.11 14.48 -7.53
CA LEU A 332 -9.65 13.54 -8.51
C LEU A 332 -10.73 12.64 -7.88
N PRO A 333 -11.80 12.28 -8.61
CA PRO A 333 -12.85 11.37 -8.13
C PRO A 333 -12.30 10.07 -7.53
N ARG A 334 -11.19 9.54 -8.07
CA ARG A 334 -10.53 8.34 -7.53
C ARG A 334 -10.20 8.47 -6.04
N PHE A 335 -9.86 9.67 -5.57
CA PHE A 335 -9.43 9.95 -4.20
C PHE A 335 -10.53 10.59 -3.33
N THR A 336 -11.77 10.59 -3.81
CA THR A 336 -12.93 11.19 -3.12
C THR A 336 -14.23 10.37 -3.25
N SER A 337 -14.24 9.30 -4.06
CA SER A 337 -15.43 8.45 -4.32
C SER A 337 -15.93 7.66 -3.11
N THR A 338 -15.04 7.36 -2.16
CA THR A 338 -15.36 6.50 -1.02
C THR A 338 -15.10 7.27 0.28
N PRO A 339 -16.11 7.52 1.12
CA PRO A 339 -15.91 8.13 2.43
C PRO A 339 -15.05 7.24 3.34
N VAL A 340 -14.18 7.84 4.13
CA VAL A 340 -13.46 7.13 5.20
C VAL A 340 -14.48 6.67 6.26
N PRO A 341 -14.44 5.41 6.73
CA PRO A 341 -15.32 4.96 7.79
C PRO A 341 -15.10 5.75 9.09
N PRO A 342 -16.13 5.99 9.91
CA PRO A 342 -15.93 6.53 11.25
C PRO A 342 -15.09 5.57 12.12
N SER A 343 -14.30 6.18 13.01
CA SER A 343 -13.44 5.51 14.02
C SER A 343 -14.22 4.98 15.22
#